data_AF-A0A483CXB7-F1
#
_entry.id   AF-A0A483CXB7-F1
#
_cell.length_a   1.000
_cell.length_b   1.000
_cell.length_c   1.000
_cell.angle_alpha   90.00
_cell.angle_beta   90.00
_cell.angle_gamma   90.00
#
_symmetry.space_group_name_H-M   'P 1'
#
loop_
_entity.id
_entity.type
_entity.pdbx_description
1 polymer ?
#
loop_
_entity_poly.entity_id
_entity_poly.type
_entity_poly.pdbx_seq_one_letter_code
_entity_poly.pdbx_strand_id
1 'polypeptide(L)'
;MTEKVSTTGKCRNYIQGAAWAMLIAVGMFLLFAVLMEFLETSLVLSSIFMLYLVYCWFILPEIDRRTGRSGAARTAAETASSGTKQYDLSFFSRFPPFAEVIAFIAITVVSFLFLHILVLLMHEFSHSFVAYLLGVKQDPWNIIYGNWIGSHWDENVDYSALFDAGRGSTAAAIAFAGPLSNIVLFFVTAGLMSVKSVKKHRWAYHSVFWTGIITFVMVFEYVFTRSFLQNDDFGNINHGLGISPWPIFLAGTILGILGLYYIFAYKMPEYYAIVTPHERSLQYVAVSAVSFVIFLFYIGLRITAFPAVPEWWCGVIGIVALFIVPFIAGPGRRWVQEGMKRSAVQGSLPSDPEHS
;
A
#
# COMPACT_ATOMS: atom_id res chain seq x y z
N MET A 1 32.68 39.40 -28.89
CA MET A 1 31.40 39.65 -28.18
C MET A 1 31.01 38.35 -27.49
N THR A 2 31.23 38.26 -26.18
CA THR A 2 30.87 37.11 -25.35
C THR A 2 29.52 37.38 -24.72
N GLU A 3 28.50 36.71 -25.22
CA GLU A 3 27.13 36.80 -24.74
C GLU A 3 27.05 36.15 -23.34
N LYS A 4 26.87 36.98 -22.31
CA LYS A 4 26.61 36.50 -20.94
C LYS A 4 25.22 35.86 -20.92
N VAL A 5 25.17 34.56 -21.13
CA VAL A 5 23.95 33.76 -20.93
C VAL A 5 23.56 33.85 -19.45
N SER A 6 22.45 34.56 -19.19
CA SER A 6 21.87 34.73 -17.86
C SER A 6 21.39 33.38 -17.32
N THR A 7 22.15 32.82 -16.37
CA THR A 7 21.83 31.57 -15.66
C THR A 7 20.77 31.76 -14.57
N THR A 8 20.41 33.00 -14.23
CA THR A 8 19.49 33.31 -13.13
C THR A 8 18.02 33.05 -13.45
N GLY A 9 17.63 33.06 -14.74
CA GLY A 9 16.24 32.82 -15.15
C GLY A 9 15.77 31.36 -14.99
N LYS A 10 16.68 30.38 -15.11
CA LYS A 10 16.32 28.95 -15.07
C LYS A 10 16.01 28.45 -13.66
N CYS A 11 16.74 28.91 -12.64
CA CYS A 11 16.58 28.43 -11.26
C CYS A 11 15.18 28.72 -10.68
N ARG A 12 14.57 29.85 -11.06
CA ARG A 12 13.25 30.30 -10.56
C ARG A 12 12.09 29.42 -11.05
N ASN A 13 12.15 28.94 -12.29
CA ASN A 13 11.09 28.09 -12.86
C ASN A 13 11.08 26.68 -12.23
N TYR A 14 12.21 26.18 -11.72
CA TYR A 14 12.31 24.86 -11.11
C TYR A 14 11.74 24.79 -9.69
N ILE A 15 12.02 25.80 -8.87
CA ILE A 15 11.44 25.89 -7.51
C ILE A 15 9.92 26.01 -7.61
N GLN A 16 9.44 26.79 -8.58
CA GLN A 16 8.02 26.97 -8.82
C GLN A 16 7.37 25.66 -9.30
N GLY A 17 8.00 24.90 -10.21
CA GLY A 17 7.50 23.59 -10.65
C GLY A 17 7.44 22.55 -9.53
N ALA A 18 8.47 22.49 -8.67
CA ALA A 18 8.49 21.59 -7.52
C ALA A 18 7.45 21.97 -6.45
N ALA A 19 7.21 23.27 -6.24
CA ALA A 19 6.19 23.76 -5.33
C ALA A 19 4.77 23.45 -5.83
N TRP A 20 4.49 23.65 -7.12
CA TRP A 20 3.22 23.25 -7.75
C TRP A 20 3.01 21.73 -7.69
N ALA A 21 4.09 20.97 -7.82
CA ALA A 21 4.06 19.52 -7.69
C ALA A 21 3.69 19.04 -6.31
N MET A 22 4.32 19.62 -5.30
CA MET A 22 3.97 19.40 -3.92
C MET A 22 2.51 19.78 -3.67
N LEU A 23 2.05 20.95 -4.14
CA LEU A 23 0.67 21.40 -3.97
C LEU A 23 -0.37 20.49 -4.62
N ILE A 24 -0.10 19.90 -5.78
CA ILE A 24 -1.04 19.00 -6.47
C ILE A 24 -0.98 17.59 -5.87
N ALA A 25 0.19 17.06 -5.53
CA ALA A 25 0.29 15.78 -4.85
C ALA A 25 -0.35 15.85 -3.46
N VAL A 26 -0.06 16.90 -2.70
CA VAL A 26 -0.77 17.25 -1.46
C VAL A 26 -2.26 17.41 -1.75
N GLY A 27 -2.65 18.15 -2.80
CA GLY A 27 -4.04 18.38 -3.16
C GLY A 27 -4.82 17.10 -3.47
N MET A 28 -4.26 16.16 -4.23
CA MET A 28 -4.91 14.89 -4.57
C MET A 28 -4.98 13.94 -3.38
N PHE A 29 -3.97 13.99 -2.52
CA PHE A 29 -3.92 13.14 -1.34
C PHE A 29 -4.74 13.70 -0.19
N LEU A 30 -4.83 15.02 -0.07
CA LEU A 30 -5.82 15.71 0.76
C LEU A 30 -7.21 15.50 0.19
N LEU A 31 -7.41 15.50 -1.12
CA LEU A 31 -8.70 15.16 -1.72
C LEU A 31 -9.07 13.72 -1.34
N PHE A 32 -8.14 12.77 -1.43
CA PHE A 32 -8.34 11.40 -0.96
C PHE A 32 -8.62 11.30 0.54
N ALA A 33 -7.90 12.04 1.38
CA ALA A 33 -8.13 12.11 2.83
C ALA A 33 -9.47 12.79 3.18
N VAL A 34 -9.85 13.86 2.48
CA VAL A 34 -11.12 14.57 2.62
C VAL A 34 -12.28 13.68 2.18
N LEU A 35 -12.16 12.98 1.04
CA LEU A 35 -13.18 12.04 0.58
C LEU A 35 -13.33 10.84 1.52
N MET A 36 -12.31 10.52 2.32
CA MET A 36 -12.32 9.41 3.29
C MET A 36 -12.54 9.87 4.74
N GLU A 37 -13.12 11.05 5.00
CA GLU A 37 -13.44 11.53 6.38
C GLU A 37 -12.20 11.78 7.28
N PHE A 38 -10.99 11.61 6.74
CA PHE A 38 -9.69 11.55 7.46
C PHE A 38 -9.26 12.90 8.04
N LEU A 39 -9.61 14.03 7.39
CA LEU A 39 -9.22 15.36 7.86
C LEU A 39 -10.16 15.92 8.94
N GLU A 40 -11.40 15.46 8.97
CA GLU A 40 -12.37 15.87 9.98
C GLU A 40 -12.13 15.15 11.31
N THR A 41 -11.61 13.93 11.25
CA THR A 41 -11.44 13.04 12.41
C THR A 41 -10.18 13.34 13.24
N SER A 42 -9.08 13.84 12.66
CA SER A 42 -7.88 14.17 13.45
C SER A 42 -6.88 15.15 12.83
N LEU A 43 -6.72 16.31 13.47
CA LEU A 43 -5.66 17.28 13.16
C LEU A 43 -4.24 16.69 13.33
N VAL A 44 -4.06 15.75 14.26
CA VAL A 44 -2.77 15.08 14.50
C VAL A 44 -2.40 14.19 13.31
N LEU A 45 -3.33 13.36 12.82
CA LEU A 45 -3.07 12.49 11.67
C LEU A 45 -2.88 13.29 10.39
N SER A 46 -3.62 14.39 10.21
CA SER A 46 -3.38 15.34 9.12
C SER A 46 -1.96 15.91 9.16
N SER A 47 -1.47 16.31 10.34
CA SER A 47 -0.12 16.83 10.52
C SER A 47 0.96 15.77 10.22
N ILE A 48 0.77 14.54 10.71
CA ILE A 48 1.66 13.40 10.42
C ILE A 48 1.70 13.11 8.93
N PHE A 49 0.54 13.15 8.28
CA PHE A 49 0.42 12.94 6.86
C PHE A 49 1.17 14.01 6.05
N MET A 50 1.03 15.29 6.40
CA MET A 50 1.80 16.37 5.77
C MET A 50 3.32 16.19 5.94
N LEU A 51 3.77 15.81 7.14
CA LEU A 51 5.18 15.50 7.40
C LEU A 51 5.65 14.31 6.56
N TYR A 52 4.80 13.30 6.39
CA TYR A 52 5.08 12.14 5.55
C TYR A 52 5.26 12.51 4.08
N LEU A 53 4.42 13.40 3.54
CA LEU A 53 4.58 13.89 2.18
C LEU A 53 5.92 14.62 1.97
N VAL A 54 6.30 15.49 2.91
CA VAL A 54 7.60 16.18 2.88
C VAL A 54 8.74 15.16 2.93
N TYR A 55 8.62 14.15 3.80
CA TYR A 55 9.60 13.08 3.94
C TYR A 55 9.81 12.29 2.63
N CYS A 56 8.72 11.87 2.00
CA CYS A 56 8.80 11.09 0.77
C CYS A 56 9.30 11.90 -0.43
N TRP A 57 8.96 13.18 -0.51
CA TRP A 57 9.32 14.01 -1.66
C TRP A 57 10.73 14.58 -1.59
N PHE A 58 11.17 15.02 -0.41
CA PHE A 58 12.44 15.74 -0.26
C PHE A 58 13.53 14.90 0.40
N ILE A 59 13.18 14.18 1.48
CA ILE A 59 14.18 13.55 2.34
C ILE A 59 14.66 12.23 1.73
N LEU A 60 13.74 11.34 1.35
CA LEU A 60 14.09 10.02 0.82
C LEU A 60 14.95 10.07 -0.45
N PRO A 61 14.61 10.86 -1.50
CA PRO A 61 15.41 10.89 -2.72
C PRO A 61 16.79 11.50 -2.49
N GLU A 62 16.89 12.49 -1.60
CA GLU A 62 18.15 13.14 -1.26
C GLU A 62 19.11 12.20 -0.52
N ILE A 63 18.60 11.38 0.41
CA ILE A 63 19.41 10.38 1.11
C ILE A 63 19.98 9.35 0.13
N ASP A 64 19.14 8.86 -0.78
CA ASP A 64 19.59 7.89 -1.78
C ASP A 64 20.65 8.48 -2.71
N ARG A 65 20.45 9.73 -3.14
CA ARG A 65 21.42 10.46 -3.96
C ARG A 65 22.79 10.57 -3.29
N ARG A 66 22.83 10.86 -1.98
CA ARG A 66 24.09 10.92 -1.21
C ARG A 66 24.77 9.56 -1.14
N THR A 67 23.99 8.51 -0.92
CA THR A 67 24.50 7.13 -0.84
C THR A 67 25.06 6.67 -2.19
N GLY A 68 24.38 7.00 -3.29
CA GLY A 68 24.86 6.72 -4.65
C GLY A 68 26.15 7.48 -5.00
N ARG A 69 26.28 8.75 -4.58
CA ARG A 69 27.52 9.53 -4.78
C ARG A 69 28.72 8.95 -4.04
N SER A 70 28.54 8.45 -2.83
CA SER A 70 29.63 7.82 -2.08
C SER A 70 30.16 6.56 -2.76
N GLY A 71 29.27 5.77 -3.38
CA GLY A 71 29.67 4.61 -4.20
C GLY A 71 30.43 5.04 -5.46
N ALA A 72 29.85 5.96 -6.24
CA ALA A 72 30.46 6.42 -7.49
C ALA A 72 31.79 7.16 -7.27
N ALA A 73 31.93 7.95 -6.18
CA ALA A 73 33.18 8.62 -5.85
C ALA A 73 34.29 7.64 -5.48
N ARG A 74 33.96 6.48 -4.91
CA ARG A 74 34.93 5.43 -4.59
C ARG A 74 35.43 4.72 -5.86
N THR A 75 34.52 4.34 -6.76
CA THR A 75 34.87 3.78 -8.07
C THR A 75 35.60 4.79 -8.95
N ALA A 76 35.18 6.06 -8.92
CA ALA A 76 35.86 7.12 -9.65
C ALA A 76 37.23 7.46 -9.03
N ALA A 77 37.44 7.36 -7.72
CA ALA A 77 38.77 7.50 -7.13
C ALA A 77 39.72 6.36 -7.53
N GLU A 78 39.20 5.15 -7.77
CA GLU A 78 39.95 4.04 -8.35
C GLU A 78 40.24 4.22 -9.85
N THR A 79 39.40 5.01 -10.57
CA THR A 79 39.54 5.22 -12.02
C THR A 79 40.23 6.55 -12.38
N ALA A 80 40.19 7.56 -11.49
CA ALA A 80 40.65 8.93 -11.73
C ALA A 80 42.13 9.13 -11.36
N SER A 81 42.99 8.18 -11.76
CA SER A 81 44.40 8.49 -12.02
C SER A 81 44.61 9.19 -13.37
N SER A 82 43.56 9.51 -14.13
CA SER A 82 43.66 10.35 -15.33
C SER A 82 42.40 11.17 -15.58
N GLY A 83 42.53 12.49 -15.61
CA GLY A 83 41.60 13.35 -16.36
C GLY A 83 40.57 14.16 -15.56
N THR A 84 40.36 15.37 -16.04
CA THR A 84 39.74 16.56 -15.44
C THR A 84 38.24 16.42 -15.15
N LYS A 85 37.79 16.89 -13.97
CA LYS A 85 36.37 16.86 -13.55
C LYS A 85 35.54 17.95 -14.22
N GLN A 86 34.68 17.56 -15.16
CA GLN A 86 33.59 18.39 -15.69
C GLN A 86 32.33 18.19 -14.83
N TYR A 87 31.82 19.27 -14.22
CA TYR A 87 30.61 19.22 -13.39
C TYR A 87 29.37 19.27 -14.29
N ASP A 88 28.70 18.12 -14.43
CA ASP A 88 27.48 17.99 -15.22
C ASP A 88 26.25 18.54 -14.47
N LEU A 89 25.72 19.65 -14.98
CA LEU A 89 24.50 20.33 -14.51
C LEU A 89 23.21 19.77 -15.14
N SER A 90 23.26 18.63 -15.84
CA SER A 90 22.07 17.89 -16.36
C SER A 90 21.14 17.31 -15.27
N PHE A 91 21.35 17.71 -14.01
CA PHE A 91 20.66 17.26 -12.81
C PHE A 91 19.12 17.34 -12.91
N PHE A 92 18.58 18.37 -13.55
CA PHE A 92 17.13 18.63 -13.57
C PHE A 92 16.41 18.15 -14.83
N SER A 93 17.12 17.76 -15.89
CA SER A 93 16.49 17.16 -17.08
C SER A 93 16.16 15.67 -16.91
N ARG A 94 16.38 15.11 -15.71
CA ARG A 94 16.16 13.69 -15.38
C ARG A 94 14.93 13.43 -14.51
N PHE A 95 14.16 14.46 -14.15
CA PHE A 95 12.86 14.22 -13.53
C PHE A 95 11.85 13.88 -14.62
N PRO A 96 11.04 12.82 -14.46
CA PRO A 96 9.94 12.57 -15.38
C PRO A 96 9.08 13.84 -15.46
N PRO A 97 8.50 14.13 -16.63
CA PRO A 97 7.64 15.29 -16.77
C PRO A 97 6.57 15.20 -15.70
N PHE A 98 6.41 16.28 -14.94
CA PHE A 98 5.58 16.34 -13.73
C PHE A 98 4.15 15.75 -13.92
N ALA A 99 3.61 15.88 -15.14
CA ALA A 99 2.35 15.28 -15.54
C ALA A 99 2.30 13.74 -15.36
N GLU A 100 3.40 13.01 -15.58
CA GLU A 100 3.46 11.55 -15.40
C GLU A 100 3.33 11.15 -13.93
N VAL A 101 3.95 11.91 -13.02
CA VAL A 101 3.84 11.66 -11.58
C VAL A 101 2.40 11.88 -11.13
N ILE A 102 1.77 12.99 -11.54
CA ILE A 102 0.35 13.25 -11.24
C ILE A 102 -0.53 12.14 -11.80
N ALA A 103 -0.34 11.78 -13.07
CA ALA A 103 -1.13 10.74 -13.72
C ALA A 103 -0.98 9.40 -12.98
N PHE A 104 0.22 9.05 -12.55
CA PHE A 104 0.46 7.82 -11.80
C PHE A 104 -0.19 7.84 -10.40
N ILE A 105 -0.13 8.97 -9.68
CA ILE A 105 -0.85 9.15 -8.41
C ILE A 105 -2.36 9.00 -8.65
N ALA A 106 -2.90 9.68 -9.66
CA ALA A 106 -4.32 9.62 -10.01
C ALA A 106 -4.77 8.18 -10.29
N ILE A 107 -4.02 7.45 -11.14
CA ILE A 107 -4.32 6.05 -11.46
C ILE A 107 -4.24 5.18 -10.20
N THR A 108 -3.24 5.39 -9.36
CA THR A 108 -3.07 4.62 -8.11
C THR A 108 -4.24 4.85 -7.17
N VAL A 109 -4.66 6.10 -6.97
CA VAL A 109 -5.79 6.47 -6.10
C VAL A 109 -7.11 5.90 -6.63
N VAL A 110 -7.40 6.10 -7.93
CA VAL A 110 -8.63 5.59 -8.55
C VAL A 110 -8.67 4.07 -8.53
N SER A 111 -7.55 3.40 -8.85
CA SER A 111 -7.45 1.94 -8.80
C SER A 111 -7.64 1.44 -7.37
N PHE A 112 -7.02 2.08 -6.38
CA PHE A 112 -7.20 1.73 -4.97
C PHE A 112 -8.66 1.83 -4.56
N LEU A 113 -9.34 2.97 -4.80
CA LEU A 113 -10.74 3.16 -4.42
C LEU A 113 -11.65 2.10 -5.04
N PHE A 114 -11.52 1.89 -6.35
CA PHE A 114 -12.34 0.91 -7.06
C PHE A 114 -12.10 -0.52 -6.56
N LEU A 115 -10.83 -0.93 -6.44
CA LEU A 115 -10.48 -2.27 -5.96
C LEU A 115 -10.85 -2.46 -4.48
N HIS A 116 -10.73 -1.42 -3.67
CA HIS A 116 -11.08 -1.46 -2.25
C HIS A 116 -12.57 -1.72 -2.06
N ILE A 117 -13.43 -0.96 -2.74
CA ILE A 117 -14.88 -1.17 -2.71
C ILE A 117 -15.25 -2.58 -3.20
N LEU A 118 -14.59 -3.07 -4.26
CA LEU A 118 -14.84 -4.41 -4.77
C LEU A 118 -14.46 -5.51 -3.75
N VAL A 119 -13.29 -5.39 -3.13
CA VAL A 119 -12.84 -6.35 -2.11
C VAL A 119 -13.72 -6.28 -0.86
N LEU A 120 -14.12 -5.08 -0.43
CA LEU A 120 -15.05 -4.91 0.68
C LEU A 120 -16.41 -5.54 0.38
N LEU A 121 -16.97 -5.31 -0.82
CA LEU A 121 -18.20 -5.97 -1.23
C LEU A 121 -18.07 -7.50 -1.20
N MET A 122 -16.95 -8.04 -1.67
CA MET A 122 -16.70 -9.48 -1.60
C MET A 122 -16.60 -10.00 -0.16
N HIS A 123 -16.02 -9.21 0.74
CA HIS A 123 -15.92 -9.51 2.16
C HIS A 123 -17.32 -9.61 2.80
N GLU A 124 -18.14 -8.57 2.69
CA GLU A 124 -19.51 -8.54 3.22
C GLU A 124 -20.42 -9.61 2.58
N PHE A 125 -20.27 -9.80 1.26
CA PHE A 125 -20.99 -10.86 0.55
C PHE A 125 -20.60 -12.24 1.07
N SER A 126 -19.35 -12.47 1.49
CA SER A 126 -18.92 -13.77 2.00
C SER A 126 -19.59 -14.12 3.33
N HIS A 127 -19.71 -13.15 4.25
CA HIS A 127 -20.50 -13.31 5.47
C HIS A 127 -21.95 -13.66 5.15
N SER A 128 -22.59 -12.80 4.35
CA SER A 128 -24.00 -12.94 3.97
C SER A 128 -24.28 -14.27 3.23
N PHE A 129 -23.35 -14.71 2.38
CA PHE A 129 -23.44 -15.98 1.65
C PHE A 129 -23.32 -17.19 2.58
N VAL A 130 -22.39 -17.19 3.53
CA VAL A 130 -22.30 -18.27 4.52
C VAL A 130 -23.52 -18.28 5.44
N ALA A 131 -24.03 -17.12 5.84
CA ALA A 131 -25.28 -17.01 6.61
C ALA A 131 -26.48 -17.60 5.85
N TYR A 132 -26.56 -17.37 4.54
CA TYR A 132 -27.54 -17.99 3.67
C TYR A 132 -27.40 -19.53 3.63
N LEU A 133 -26.18 -20.04 3.40
CA LEU A 133 -25.93 -21.49 3.36
C LEU A 133 -26.27 -22.19 4.70
N LEU A 134 -26.10 -21.50 5.83
CA LEU A 134 -26.41 -22.02 7.17
C LEU A 134 -27.87 -21.78 7.59
N GLY A 135 -28.71 -21.29 6.68
CA GLY A 135 -30.14 -21.04 6.90
C GLY A 135 -30.43 -19.93 7.92
N VAL A 136 -29.46 -19.05 8.18
CA VAL A 136 -29.65 -17.85 9.02
C VAL A 136 -30.31 -16.73 8.20
N LYS A 137 -29.99 -16.68 6.91
CA LYS A 137 -30.45 -15.63 6.00
C LYS A 137 -31.19 -16.23 4.80
N GLN A 138 -32.22 -15.53 4.31
CA GLN A 138 -33.00 -15.99 3.14
C GLN A 138 -32.40 -15.54 1.80
N ASP A 139 -31.68 -14.42 1.80
CA ASP A 139 -31.09 -13.84 0.59
C ASP A 139 -29.64 -13.36 0.88
N PRO A 140 -28.61 -13.89 0.19
CA PRO A 140 -27.24 -13.46 0.37
C PRO A 140 -26.96 -12.03 -0.11
N TRP A 141 -27.87 -11.40 -0.85
CA TRP A 141 -27.73 -10.01 -1.32
C TRP A 141 -28.36 -8.96 -0.41
N ASN A 142 -29.05 -9.36 0.65
CA ASN A 142 -29.65 -8.43 1.61
C ASN A 142 -28.59 -7.80 2.55
N ILE A 143 -27.53 -7.25 1.98
CA ILE A 143 -26.44 -6.52 2.65
C ILE A 143 -26.91 -5.08 2.87
N ILE A 144 -26.55 -4.49 4.00
CA ILE A 144 -26.75 -3.06 4.23
C ILE A 144 -25.61 -2.34 3.50
N TYR A 145 -25.92 -1.80 2.32
CA TYR A 145 -24.97 -0.98 1.56
C TYR A 145 -24.91 0.41 2.19
N GLY A 146 -23.85 0.66 2.95
CA GLY A 146 -23.58 1.94 3.58
C GLY A 146 -23.20 3.03 2.57
N ASN A 147 -22.21 3.86 2.90
CA ASN A 147 -21.83 4.96 2.02
C ASN A 147 -20.97 4.49 0.81
N TRP A 148 -20.71 5.42 -0.11
CA TRP A 148 -20.02 5.14 -1.37
C TRP A 148 -18.52 4.80 -1.20
N ILE A 149 -17.93 5.03 -0.02
CA ILE A 149 -16.56 4.62 0.33
C ILE A 149 -16.49 3.31 1.10
N GLY A 150 -17.63 2.66 1.35
CA GLY A 150 -17.67 1.39 2.08
C GLY A 150 -17.91 1.51 3.59
N SER A 151 -18.05 2.72 4.15
CA SER A 151 -18.33 2.87 5.58
C SER A 151 -19.76 2.43 5.89
N HIS A 152 -19.94 1.78 7.05
CA HIS A 152 -21.22 1.23 7.52
C HIS A 152 -21.83 0.19 6.59
N TRP A 153 -21.00 -0.51 5.81
CA TRP A 153 -21.43 -1.73 5.16
C TRP A 153 -21.51 -2.84 6.20
N ASP A 154 -22.55 -3.66 6.11
CA ASP A 154 -22.85 -4.69 7.09
C ASP A 154 -23.59 -5.86 6.41
N GLU A 155 -23.19 -7.08 6.73
CA GLU A 155 -23.76 -8.30 6.17
C GLU A 155 -25.21 -8.58 6.59
N ASN A 156 -25.79 -7.75 7.47
CA ASN A 156 -27.14 -7.81 8.01
C ASN A 156 -27.43 -9.15 8.70
N VAL A 157 -26.54 -9.58 9.61
CA VAL A 157 -26.68 -10.79 10.41
C VAL A 157 -26.86 -10.42 11.88
N ASP A 158 -27.95 -10.90 12.49
CA ASP A 158 -28.20 -10.71 13.92
C ASP A 158 -27.38 -11.73 14.75
N TYR A 159 -26.13 -11.38 15.01
CA TYR A 159 -25.22 -12.21 15.82
C TYR A 159 -25.73 -12.41 17.24
N SER A 160 -26.37 -11.41 17.85
CA SER A 160 -26.93 -11.51 19.20
C SER A 160 -27.99 -12.60 19.27
N ALA A 161 -28.93 -12.63 18.33
CA ALA A 161 -29.93 -13.69 18.24
C ALA A 161 -29.32 -15.08 18.04
N LEU A 162 -28.22 -15.18 17.27
CA LEU A 162 -27.50 -16.46 17.11
C LEU A 162 -26.86 -16.93 18.42
N PHE A 163 -26.24 -16.03 19.18
CA PHE A 163 -25.65 -16.37 20.47
C PHE A 163 -26.72 -16.75 21.51
N ASP A 164 -27.81 -16.00 21.59
CA ASP A 164 -28.95 -16.28 22.49
C ASP A 164 -29.61 -17.64 22.17
N ALA A 165 -29.64 -18.03 20.90
CA ALA A 165 -30.13 -19.32 20.45
C ALA A 165 -29.12 -20.48 20.65
N GLY A 166 -27.94 -20.22 21.24
CA GLY A 166 -26.89 -21.22 21.43
C GLY A 166 -26.18 -21.65 20.14
N ARG A 167 -26.29 -20.86 19.06
CA ARG A 167 -25.69 -21.12 17.74
C ARG A 167 -24.31 -20.46 17.58
N GLY A 168 -23.51 -20.42 18.63
CA GLY A 168 -22.21 -19.74 18.64
C GLY A 168 -21.25 -20.19 17.52
N SER A 169 -21.19 -21.49 17.22
CA SER A 169 -20.38 -22.01 16.12
C SER A 169 -20.86 -21.56 14.73
N THR A 170 -22.18 -21.35 14.56
CA THR A 170 -22.76 -20.78 13.33
C THR A 170 -22.34 -19.31 13.20
N ALA A 171 -22.48 -18.53 14.28
CA ALA A 171 -22.04 -17.14 14.32
C ALA A 171 -20.54 -17.02 13.99
N ALA A 172 -19.69 -17.86 14.59
CA ALA A 172 -18.25 -17.87 14.30
C ALA A 172 -17.94 -18.24 12.84
N ALA A 173 -18.65 -19.20 12.25
CA ALA A 173 -18.47 -19.57 10.85
C ALA A 173 -18.84 -18.44 9.89
N ILE A 174 -19.94 -17.72 10.17
CA ILE A 174 -20.35 -16.54 9.41
C ILE A 174 -19.30 -15.44 9.56
N ALA A 175 -18.92 -15.08 10.78
CA ALA A 175 -17.94 -14.03 11.06
C ALA A 175 -16.53 -14.35 10.51
N PHE A 176 -16.17 -15.62 10.34
CA PHE A 176 -14.90 -15.98 9.71
C PHE A 176 -14.91 -15.85 8.19
N ALA A 177 -16.08 -15.82 7.54
CA ALA A 177 -16.20 -15.90 6.09
C ALA A 177 -15.57 -14.71 5.36
N GLY A 178 -15.78 -13.48 5.82
CA GLY A 178 -15.15 -12.29 5.22
C GLY A 178 -13.63 -12.26 5.35
N PRO A 179 -13.05 -12.43 6.56
CA PRO A 179 -11.60 -12.53 6.69
C PRO A 179 -11.00 -13.68 5.87
N LEU A 180 -11.68 -14.84 5.83
CA LEU A 180 -11.25 -15.99 5.03
C LEU A 180 -11.23 -15.68 3.54
N SER A 181 -12.25 -14.97 3.02
CA SER A 181 -12.32 -14.63 1.60
C SER A 181 -11.16 -13.72 1.18
N ASN A 182 -10.78 -12.77 2.04
CA ASN A 182 -9.59 -11.94 1.84
C ASN A 182 -8.28 -12.75 1.91
N ILE A 183 -8.16 -13.71 2.84
CA ILE A 183 -7.00 -14.61 2.91
C ILE A 183 -6.85 -15.39 1.60
N VAL A 184 -7.95 -15.99 1.12
CA VAL A 184 -7.95 -16.75 -0.15
C VAL A 184 -7.57 -15.84 -1.31
N LEU A 185 -8.18 -14.64 -1.40
CA LEU A 185 -7.91 -13.70 -2.49
C LEU A 185 -6.47 -13.18 -2.46
N PHE A 186 -5.86 -13.01 -1.29
CA PHE A 186 -4.44 -12.69 -1.17
C PHE A 186 -3.55 -13.77 -1.79
N PHE A 187 -3.79 -15.06 -1.49
CA PHE A 187 -3.01 -16.14 -2.10
C PHE A 187 -3.26 -16.28 -3.60
N VAL A 188 -4.51 -16.08 -4.06
CA VAL A 188 -4.85 -16.05 -5.49
C VAL A 188 -4.10 -14.93 -6.20
N THR A 189 -4.11 -13.71 -5.67
CA THR A 189 -3.39 -12.56 -6.25
C THR A 189 -1.87 -12.75 -6.20
N ALA A 190 -1.31 -13.35 -5.14
CA ALA A 190 0.09 -13.73 -5.07
C ALA A 190 0.48 -14.76 -6.16
N GLY A 191 -0.39 -15.74 -6.41
CA GLY A 191 -0.26 -16.70 -7.50
C GLY A 191 -0.33 -16.02 -8.88
N LEU A 192 -1.34 -15.17 -9.10
CA LEU A 192 -1.54 -14.43 -10.34
C LEU A 192 -0.36 -13.50 -10.66
N MET A 193 0.24 -12.85 -9.66
CA MET A 193 1.46 -12.06 -9.85
C MET A 193 2.63 -12.89 -10.37
N SER A 194 2.61 -14.22 -10.21
CA SER A 194 3.66 -15.12 -10.71
C SER A 194 3.42 -15.56 -12.17
N VAL A 195 2.23 -15.30 -12.73
CA VAL A 195 1.85 -15.70 -14.09
C VAL A 195 2.48 -14.78 -15.14
N LYS A 196 3.17 -15.38 -16.13
CA LYS A 196 3.89 -14.63 -17.19
C LYS A 196 3.00 -13.65 -17.97
N SER A 197 1.76 -14.04 -18.29
CA SER A 197 0.82 -13.16 -18.99
C SER A 197 0.50 -11.91 -18.19
N VAL A 198 0.29 -12.02 -16.88
CA VAL A 198 0.07 -10.87 -15.99
C VAL A 198 1.30 -9.98 -15.95
N LYS A 199 2.50 -10.56 -15.80
CA LYS A 199 3.77 -9.81 -15.78
C LYS A 199 4.06 -9.03 -17.07
N LYS A 200 3.57 -9.50 -18.22
CA LYS A 200 3.71 -8.82 -19.52
C LYS A 200 2.86 -7.55 -19.62
N HIS A 201 1.80 -7.45 -18.82
CA HIS A 201 0.84 -6.35 -18.89
C HIS A 201 0.92 -5.47 -17.64
N ARG A 202 1.61 -4.32 -17.77
CA ARG A 202 1.81 -3.32 -16.72
C ARG A 202 0.58 -3.06 -15.85
N TRP A 203 -0.57 -2.77 -16.46
CA TRP A 203 -1.78 -2.39 -15.73
C TRP A 203 -2.56 -3.59 -15.16
N ALA A 204 -2.42 -4.77 -15.76
CA ALA A 204 -2.94 -6.00 -15.16
C ALA A 204 -2.14 -6.33 -13.89
N TYR A 205 -0.81 -6.27 -13.95
CA TYR A 205 0.04 -6.47 -12.78
C TYR A 205 -0.24 -5.41 -11.70
N HIS A 206 -0.40 -4.14 -12.07
CA HIS A 206 -0.80 -3.07 -11.14
C HIS A 206 -2.08 -3.42 -10.39
N SER A 207 -3.13 -3.84 -11.11
CA SER A 207 -4.43 -4.17 -10.52
C SER A 207 -4.36 -5.39 -9.61
N VAL A 208 -3.68 -6.46 -10.03
CA VAL A 208 -3.49 -7.67 -9.21
C VAL A 208 -2.66 -7.36 -7.96
N PHE A 209 -1.60 -6.55 -8.09
CA PHE A 209 -0.76 -6.13 -6.98
C PHE A 209 -1.58 -5.34 -5.94
N TRP A 210 -2.32 -4.32 -6.37
CA TRP A 210 -3.14 -3.52 -5.45
C TRP A 210 -4.28 -4.32 -4.81
N THR A 211 -4.90 -5.25 -5.54
CA THR A 211 -5.86 -6.19 -4.95
C THR A 211 -5.18 -7.04 -3.86
N GLY A 212 -3.97 -7.52 -4.11
CA GLY A 212 -3.15 -8.23 -3.11
C GLY A 212 -2.82 -7.37 -1.89
N ILE A 213 -2.47 -6.10 -2.07
CA ILE A 213 -2.23 -5.16 -0.95
C ILE A 213 -3.50 -4.94 -0.13
N ILE A 214 -4.64 -4.71 -0.78
CA ILE A 214 -5.93 -4.44 -0.12
C ILE A 214 -6.40 -5.66 0.69
N THR A 215 -6.38 -6.85 0.08
CA THR A 215 -6.76 -8.09 0.76
C THR A 215 -5.85 -8.40 1.95
N PHE A 216 -4.53 -8.23 1.77
CA PHE A 216 -3.58 -8.37 2.87
C PHE A 216 -3.88 -7.40 4.00
N VAL A 217 -4.03 -6.11 3.70
CA VAL A 217 -4.16 -5.09 4.74
C VAL A 217 -5.50 -5.19 5.46
N MET A 218 -6.59 -5.58 4.77
CA MET A 218 -7.86 -5.86 5.45
C MET A 218 -7.67 -6.96 6.49
N VAL A 219 -7.13 -8.13 6.12
CA VAL A 219 -6.89 -9.23 7.10
C VAL A 219 -5.92 -8.79 8.20
N PHE A 220 -4.85 -8.08 7.83
CA PHE A 220 -3.84 -7.67 8.80
C PHE A 220 -4.36 -6.64 9.79
N GLU A 221 -5.25 -5.73 9.37
CA GLU A 221 -5.96 -4.81 10.24
C GLU A 221 -6.83 -5.58 11.26
N TYR A 222 -7.56 -6.62 10.84
CA TYR A 222 -8.35 -7.45 11.75
C TYR A 222 -7.50 -8.10 12.83
N VAL A 223 -6.38 -8.70 12.44
CA VAL A 223 -5.44 -9.29 13.40
C VAL A 223 -4.86 -8.22 14.31
N PHE A 224 -4.18 -7.24 13.71
CA PHE A 224 -3.30 -6.35 14.46
C PHE A 224 -4.08 -5.38 15.32
N THR A 225 -5.33 -5.15 14.95
CA THR A 225 -6.15 -4.16 15.59
C THR A 225 -7.43 -4.79 16.19
N ARG A 226 -8.23 -5.53 15.44
CA ARG A 226 -9.57 -5.94 15.89
C ARG A 226 -9.62 -7.21 16.74
N SER A 227 -8.51 -7.90 16.95
CA SER A 227 -8.49 -9.19 17.69
C SER A 227 -9.13 -9.15 19.07
N PHE A 228 -9.13 -8.01 19.76
CA PHE A 228 -9.68 -7.86 21.11
C PHE A 228 -11.02 -7.10 21.15
N LEU A 229 -11.56 -6.69 19.99
CA LEU A 229 -12.91 -6.12 19.91
C LEU A 229 -13.95 -7.22 20.07
N GLN A 230 -15.03 -6.93 20.80
CA GLN A 230 -16.06 -7.91 21.12
C GLN A 230 -17.12 -8.07 20.03
N ASN A 231 -17.43 -7.00 19.29
CA ASN A 231 -18.58 -6.93 18.37
C ASN A 231 -18.15 -6.79 16.90
N ASP A 232 -16.97 -7.30 16.57
CA ASP A 232 -16.43 -7.33 15.20
C ASP A 232 -16.23 -8.78 14.76
N ASP A 233 -15.79 -9.06 13.53
CA ASP A 233 -15.64 -10.44 13.02
C ASP A 233 -14.87 -11.33 13.98
N PHE A 234 -13.70 -10.88 14.43
CA PHE A 234 -12.86 -11.65 15.33
C PHE A 234 -13.46 -11.74 16.73
N GLY A 235 -14.22 -10.73 17.17
CA GLY A 235 -15.00 -10.78 18.39
C GLY A 235 -16.08 -11.86 18.35
N ASN A 236 -16.84 -11.90 17.25
CA ASN A 236 -17.88 -12.90 17.00
C ASN A 236 -17.29 -14.31 16.87
N ILE A 237 -16.11 -14.47 16.25
CA ILE A 237 -15.38 -15.75 16.22
C ILE A 237 -14.98 -16.18 17.63
N ASN A 238 -14.35 -15.29 18.40
CA ASN A 238 -13.88 -15.59 19.75
C ASN A 238 -15.05 -15.96 20.66
N HIS A 239 -16.15 -15.19 20.61
CA HIS A 239 -17.35 -15.45 21.38
C HIS A 239 -18.01 -16.77 20.96
N GLY A 240 -18.17 -17.00 19.65
CA GLY A 240 -18.84 -18.19 19.13
C GLY A 240 -18.08 -19.50 19.34
N LEU A 241 -16.75 -19.45 19.39
CA LEU A 241 -15.89 -20.61 19.67
C LEU A 241 -15.46 -20.73 21.13
N GLY A 242 -15.72 -19.72 21.96
CA GLY A 242 -15.24 -19.67 23.34
C GLY A 242 -13.70 -19.62 23.45
N ILE A 243 -13.02 -19.07 22.44
CA ILE A 243 -11.56 -18.98 22.41
C ILE A 243 -11.08 -17.60 22.87
N SER A 244 -9.91 -17.59 23.48
CA SER A 244 -9.19 -16.35 23.79
C SER A 244 -8.80 -15.63 22.49
N PRO A 245 -8.75 -14.29 22.46
CA PRO A 245 -8.26 -13.53 21.30
C PRO A 245 -6.75 -13.70 21.03
N TRP A 246 -5.98 -14.13 22.03
CA TRP A 246 -4.52 -14.20 21.97
C TRP A 246 -3.95 -15.11 20.87
N PRO A 247 -4.46 -16.33 20.62
CA PRO A 247 -3.98 -17.17 19.53
C PRO A 247 -4.15 -16.53 18.15
N ILE A 248 -5.31 -15.89 17.89
CA ILE A 248 -5.56 -15.18 16.62
C ILE A 248 -4.58 -14.01 16.49
N PHE A 249 -4.42 -13.21 17.54
CA PHE A 249 -3.50 -12.08 17.56
C PHE A 249 -2.05 -12.51 17.30
N LEU A 250 -1.54 -13.51 18.03
CA LEU A 250 -0.14 -13.96 17.93
C LEU A 250 0.13 -14.61 16.57
N ALA A 251 -0.69 -15.59 16.17
CA ALA A 251 -0.51 -16.28 14.91
C ALA A 251 -0.66 -15.32 13.72
N GLY A 252 -1.71 -14.50 13.75
CA GLY A 252 -1.94 -13.50 12.73
C GLY A 252 -0.81 -12.46 12.67
N THR A 253 -0.25 -12.03 13.81
CA THR A 253 0.86 -11.05 13.82
C THR A 253 2.10 -11.62 13.17
N ILE A 254 2.44 -12.88 13.47
CA ILE A 254 3.56 -13.57 12.83
C ILE A 254 3.33 -13.67 11.31
N LEU A 255 2.14 -14.12 10.89
CA LEU A 255 1.79 -14.22 9.47
C LEU A 255 1.77 -12.85 8.79
N GLY A 256 1.30 -11.81 9.47
CA GLY A 256 1.31 -10.43 9.00
C GLY A 256 2.72 -9.89 8.78
N ILE A 257 3.65 -10.13 9.71
CA ILE A 257 5.06 -9.78 9.55
C ILE A 257 5.68 -10.51 8.35
N LEU A 258 5.39 -11.80 8.19
CA LEU A 258 5.84 -12.56 7.03
C LEU A 258 5.24 -12.03 5.71
N GLY A 259 3.97 -11.62 5.72
CA GLY A 259 3.29 -10.98 4.59
C GLY A 259 3.90 -9.63 4.24
N LEU A 260 4.19 -8.78 5.22
CA LEU A 260 4.91 -7.51 5.03
C LEU A 260 6.29 -7.74 4.44
N TYR A 261 7.04 -8.72 4.97
CA TYR A 261 8.33 -9.10 4.42
C TYR A 261 8.18 -9.56 2.96
N TYR A 262 7.21 -10.41 2.65
CA TYR A 262 6.94 -10.85 1.28
C TYR A 262 6.63 -9.67 0.33
N ILE A 263 5.72 -8.79 0.74
CA ILE A 263 5.31 -7.61 -0.03
C ILE A 263 6.51 -6.70 -0.30
N PHE A 264 7.22 -6.26 0.74
CA PHE A 264 8.28 -5.27 0.57
C PHE A 264 9.59 -5.86 0.04
N ALA A 265 9.97 -7.09 0.43
CA ALA A 265 11.24 -7.68 0.01
C ALA A 265 11.20 -8.30 -1.39
N TYR A 266 10.04 -8.79 -1.84
CA TYR A 266 9.92 -9.51 -3.12
C TYR A 266 8.99 -8.81 -4.11
N LYS A 267 7.76 -8.47 -3.68
CA LYS A 267 6.74 -7.95 -4.61
C LYS A 267 6.93 -6.48 -4.97
N MET A 268 7.46 -5.67 -4.06
CA MET A 268 7.73 -4.27 -4.32
C MET A 268 8.85 -4.07 -5.36
N PRO A 269 10.02 -4.75 -5.28
CA PRO A 269 11.01 -4.73 -6.36
C PRO A 269 10.47 -5.23 -7.71
N GLU A 270 9.64 -6.27 -7.70
CA GLU A 270 9.00 -6.79 -8.91
C GLU A 270 8.03 -5.76 -9.52
N TYR A 271 7.23 -5.11 -8.68
CA TYR A 271 6.35 -4.02 -9.10
C TYR A 271 7.14 -2.86 -9.71
N TYR A 272 8.28 -2.47 -9.13
CA TYR A 272 9.12 -1.42 -9.74
C TYR A 272 9.62 -1.81 -11.13
N ALA A 273 10.02 -3.07 -11.32
CA ALA A 273 10.54 -3.57 -12.59
C ALA A 273 9.48 -3.61 -13.69
N ILE A 274 8.21 -3.85 -13.34
CA ILE A 274 7.10 -4.02 -14.30
C ILE A 274 6.33 -2.72 -14.50
N VAL A 275 5.98 -2.01 -13.42
CA VAL A 275 5.00 -0.91 -13.44
C VAL A 275 5.66 0.46 -13.48
N THR A 276 6.84 0.63 -12.92
CA THR A 276 7.56 1.91 -12.90
C THR A 276 9.03 1.71 -13.29
N PRO A 277 9.32 1.05 -14.44
CA PRO A 277 10.69 0.76 -14.82
C PRO A 277 11.44 2.06 -15.06
N HIS A 278 12.70 2.12 -14.62
CA HIS A 278 13.64 3.24 -14.82
C HIS A 278 13.25 4.60 -14.19
N GLU A 279 12.02 4.76 -13.70
CA GLU A 279 11.53 6.02 -13.12
C GLU A 279 11.55 6.02 -11.59
N ARG A 280 12.67 6.50 -11.01
CA ARG A 280 12.85 6.52 -9.54
C ARG A 280 11.76 7.29 -8.79
N SER A 281 11.30 8.42 -9.34
CA SER A 281 10.26 9.22 -8.70
C SER A 281 8.96 8.43 -8.57
N LEU A 282 8.56 7.69 -9.61
CA LEU A 282 7.36 6.84 -9.58
C LEU A 282 7.52 5.66 -8.62
N GLN A 283 8.72 5.09 -8.51
CA GLN A 283 9.03 4.04 -7.55
C GLN A 283 8.88 4.52 -6.10
N TYR A 284 9.37 5.74 -5.79
CA TYR A 284 9.13 6.35 -4.49
C TYR A 284 7.66 6.63 -4.22
N VAL A 285 6.90 7.13 -5.20
CA VAL A 285 5.45 7.29 -5.07
C VAL A 285 4.78 5.95 -4.76
N ALA A 286 5.16 4.88 -5.46
CA ALA A 286 4.58 3.55 -5.26
C ALA A 286 4.81 3.01 -3.86
N VAL A 287 6.06 3.04 -3.35
CA VAL A 287 6.35 2.56 -1.98
C VAL A 287 5.67 3.41 -0.93
N SER A 288 5.64 4.73 -1.15
CA SER A 288 4.96 5.65 -0.25
C SER A 288 3.45 5.41 -0.21
N ALA A 289 2.82 5.13 -1.35
CA ALA A 289 1.41 4.79 -1.40
C ALA A 289 1.11 3.48 -0.66
N VAL A 290 1.90 2.43 -0.89
CA VAL A 290 1.73 1.14 -0.18
C VAL A 290 1.94 1.31 1.33
N SER A 291 2.99 2.02 1.74
CA SER A 291 3.25 2.31 3.15
C SER A 291 2.17 3.18 3.79
N PHE A 292 1.66 4.19 3.08
CA PHE A 292 0.52 4.97 3.55
C PHE A 292 -0.71 4.09 3.78
N VAL A 293 -1.10 3.27 2.80
CA VAL A 293 -2.28 2.40 2.90
C VAL A 293 -2.14 1.45 4.09
N ILE A 294 -1.00 0.75 4.19
CA ILE A 294 -0.81 -0.25 5.24
C ILE A 294 -0.69 0.41 6.62
N PHE A 295 0.22 1.38 6.76
CA PHE A 295 0.66 1.81 8.09
C PHE A 295 -0.06 3.04 8.63
N LEU A 296 -0.57 3.91 7.77
CA LEU A 296 -1.32 5.09 8.20
C LEU A 296 -2.82 4.90 8.06
N PHE A 297 -3.29 4.51 6.87
CA PHE A 297 -4.72 4.39 6.59
C PHE A 297 -5.35 3.25 7.40
N TYR A 298 -4.86 2.00 7.28
CA TYR A 298 -5.48 0.89 8.02
C TYR A 298 -5.02 0.80 9.48
N ILE A 299 -3.72 0.95 9.77
CA ILE A 299 -3.19 0.74 11.13
C ILE A 299 -3.16 2.05 11.94
N GLY A 300 -2.65 3.13 11.37
CA GLY A 300 -2.41 4.40 12.07
C GLY A 300 -3.68 5.15 12.48
N LEU A 301 -4.74 5.12 11.64
CA LEU A 301 -6.03 5.76 11.93
C LEU A 301 -6.63 5.32 13.27
N ARG A 302 -6.30 4.10 13.70
CA ARG A 302 -6.92 3.51 14.88
C ARG A 302 -6.61 4.22 16.18
N ILE A 303 -5.46 4.91 16.28
CA ILE A 303 -5.16 5.76 17.45
C ILE A 303 -6.30 6.75 17.72
N THR A 304 -6.96 7.21 16.65
CA THR A 304 -8.02 8.22 16.74
C THR A 304 -9.41 7.61 16.85
N ALA A 305 -9.64 6.44 16.24
CA ALA A 305 -10.93 5.78 16.29
C ALA A 305 -11.21 5.06 17.61
N PHE A 306 -10.17 4.52 18.29
CA PHE A 306 -10.35 3.71 19.50
C PHE A 306 -9.25 3.97 20.55
N PRO A 307 -9.22 5.15 21.21
CA PRO A 307 -8.18 5.45 22.20
C PRO A 307 -8.28 4.60 23.48
N ALA A 308 -9.44 3.98 23.73
CA ALA A 308 -9.72 3.23 24.95
C ALA A 308 -9.34 1.74 24.88
N VAL A 309 -8.99 1.21 23.69
CA VAL A 309 -8.61 -0.20 23.56
C VAL A 309 -7.14 -0.41 23.87
N PRO A 310 -6.75 -1.56 24.47
CA PRO A 310 -5.35 -1.86 24.79
C PRO A 310 -4.40 -1.78 23.60
N GLU A 311 -4.89 -1.86 22.36
CA GLU A 311 -4.05 -1.90 21.15
C GLU A 311 -3.76 -0.52 20.52
N TRP A 312 -3.98 0.60 21.22
CA TRP A 312 -3.61 1.94 20.69
C TRP A 312 -2.13 2.02 20.26
N TRP A 313 -1.25 1.27 20.93
CA TRP A 313 0.18 1.18 20.60
C TRP A 313 0.43 0.56 19.22
N CYS A 314 -0.49 -0.27 18.69
CA CYS A 314 -0.41 -0.81 17.33
C CYS A 314 -0.42 0.32 16.30
N GLY A 315 -1.28 1.33 16.49
CA GLY A 315 -1.31 2.49 15.61
C GLY A 315 -0.02 3.33 15.70
N VAL A 316 0.61 3.41 16.89
CA VAL A 316 1.89 4.11 17.05
C VAL A 316 3.00 3.38 16.30
N ILE A 317 3.04 2.05 16.40
CA ILE A 317 3.95 1.21 15.61
C ILE A 317 3.70 1.41 14.11
N GLY A 318 2.44 1.49 13.68
CA GLY A 318 2.07 1.85 12.31
C GLY A 318 2.69 3.18 11.89
N ILE A 319 2.49 4.25 12.65
CA ILE A 319 3.08 5.56 12.35
C ILE A 319 4.61 5.50 12.28
N VAL A 320 5.28 4.76 13.16
CA VAL A 320 6.75 4.59 13.09
C VAL A 320 7.16 3.83 11.82
N ALA A 321 6.45 2.74 11.51
CA ALA A 321 6.70 1.92 10.32
C ALA A 321 6.46 2.70 9.01
N LEU A 322 5.51 3.65 9.00
CA LEU A 322 5.22 4.54 7.88
C LEU A 322 6.49 5.24 7.36
N PHE A 323 7.39 5.66 8.25
CA PHE A 323 8.65 6.32 7.88
C PHE A 323 9.79 5.32 7.64
N ILE A 324 9.91 4.30 8.49
CA ILE A 324 11.02 3.33 8.43
C ILE A 324 10.95 2.46 7.17
N VAL A 325 9.76 2.00 6.77
CA VAL A 325 9.64 1.01 5.69
C VAL A 325 10.01 1.60 4.32
N PRO A 326 9.50 2.76 3.89
CA PRO A 326 9.96 3.41 2.65
C PRO A 326 11.47 3.70 2.63
N PHE A 327 12.06 3.96 3.80
CA PHE A 327 13.51 4.15 3.92
C PHE A 327 14.29 2.86 3.63
N ILE A 328 13.84 1.73 4.18
CA ILE A 328 14.50 0.43 4.06
C ILE A 328 14.19 -0.22 2.70
N ALA A 329 12.96 -0.07 2.20
CA ALA A 329 12.46 -0.64 0.94
C ALA A 329 12.54 0.32 -0.25
N GLY A 330 13.23 1.45 -0.09
CA GLY A 330 13.36 2.46 -1.13
C GLY A 330 14.12 1.93 -2.37
N PRO A 331 13.77 2.40 -3.59
CA PRO A 331 14.39 1.96 -4.86
C PRO A 331 15.90 2.19 -4.95
N GLY A 332 16.43 3.05 -4.11
CA GLY A 332 17.85 3.30 -3.94
C GLY A 332 18.68 2.15 -3.39
N ARG A 333 18.05 1.24 -2.65
CA ARG A 333 18.76 0.20 -1.92
C ARG A 333 19.28 -0.89 -2.84
N ARG A 334 20.50 -1.35 -2.55
CA ARG A 334 21.17 -2.38 -3.35
C ARG A 334 20.33 -3.64 -3.51
N TRP A 335 19.75 -4.13 -2.42
CA TRP A 335 18.92 -5.35 -2.45
C TRP A 335 17.65 -5.16 -3.30
N VAL A 336 17.04 -3.97 -3.27
CA VAL A 336 15.88 -3.63 -4.12
C VAL A 336 16.29 -3.62 -5.59
N GLN A 337 17.41 -2.97 -5.92
CA GLN A 337 17.93 -2.92 -7.29
C GLN A 337 18.29 -4.31 -7.83
N GLU A 338 18.87 -5.18 -7.00
CA GLU A 338 19.13 -6.57 -7.35
C GLU A 338 17.82 -7.35 -7.58
N GLY A 339 16.80 -7.14 -6.75
CA GLY A 339 15.46 -7.71 -6.94
C GLY A 339 14.80 -7.26 -8.25
N MET A 340 14.91 -5.98 -8.59
CA MET A 340 14.42 -5.43 -9.86
C MET A 340 15.12 -6.09 -11.06
N LYS A 341 16.45 -6.23 -11.02
CA LYS A 341 17.22 -6.89 -12.08
C LYS A 341 16.79 -8.34 -12.28
N ARG A 342 16.62 -9.10 -11.20
CA ARG A 342 16.15 -10.50 -11.25
C ARG A 342 14.76 -10.59 -11.91
N SER A 343 13.87 -9.65 -11.58
CA SER A 343 12.50 -9.61 -12.12
C SER A 343 12.49 -9.22 -13.60
N ALA A 344 13.34 -8.28 -14.03
CA ALA A 344 13.45 -7.86 -15.42
C ALA A 344 13.92 -9.00 -16.34
N VAL A 345 14.91 -9.79 -15.89
CA VAL A 345 15.42 -10.95 -16.66
C VAL A 345 14.34 -12.02 -16.89
N GLN A 346 13.43 -12.21 -15.93
CA GLN A 346 12.33 -13.17 -16.09
C GLN A 346 11.27 -12.69 -17.09
N GLY A 347 11.13 -11.38 -17.28
CA GLY A 347 10.17 -10.78 -18.21
C GLY A 347 10.65 -10.75 -19.67
N SER A 348 11.96 -10.76 -19.90
CA SER A 348 12.59 -10.64 -21.23
C SER A 348 12.86 -11.98 -21.91
N LEU A 349 12.13 -13.05 -21.59
CA LEU A 349 12.27 -14.32 -22.31
C LEU A 349 12.10 -14.06 -23.82
N PRO A 350 13.00 -14.60 -24.66
CA PRO A 350 13.04 -14.28 -26.08
C PRO A 350 11.67 -14.56 -26.68
N SER A 351 11.13 -13.55 -27.35
CA SER A 351 10.09 -13.78 -28.36
C SER A 351 10.77 -14.58 -29.47
N ASP A 352 10.82 -15.91 -29.34
CA ASP A 352 11.40 -16.77 -30.37
C ASP A 352 10.72 -16.44 -31.70
N PRO A 353 11.48 -15.92 -32.67
CA PRO A 353 10.98 -15.57 -33.98
C PRO A 353 11.38 -16.68 -34.94
N GLU A 354 10.87 -17.91 -34.79
CA GLU A 354 11.14 -18.96 -35.76
C GLU A 354 10.00 -19.98 -35.77
N HIS A 355 8.92 -19.62 -36.46
CA HIS A 355 8.12 -20.48 -37.35
C HIS A 355 6.95 -19.66 -37.93
N SER A 356 7.34 -18.71 -38.78
CA SER A 356 6.66 -18.48 -40.06
C SER A 356 6.92 -19.65 -41.01
#